data_AF-A0A7C9V8P4-F1
#
_entry.id   AF-A0A7C9V8P4-F1
#
_cell.length_a   1.000
_cell.length_b   1.000
_cell.length_c   1.000
_cell.angle_alpha   90.00
_cell.angle_beta   90.00
_cell.angle_gamma   90.00
#
_symmetry.space_group_name_H-M   'P 1'
#
loop_
_entity.id
_entity.type
_entity.pdbx_description
1 polymer ?
#
loop_
_entity_poly.entity_id
_entity_poly.type
_entity_poly.pdbx_seq_one_letter_code
_entity_poly.pdbx_strand_id
1 'polypeptide(L)'
;MRETGKADDRSRYQCRVCGLDHYPDMPWGANGKDPSYIICGCCGAEFGYDDEAHEQRRQHWIEKDNCKWSSPKERPLDWDMVSQVRSIAPAFRGVMDEQLIADYLAKNPKQNT
;
A
#
# COMPACT_ATOMS: atom_id res chain seq x y z
N MET A 1 16.22 -28.92 16.12
CA MET A 1 15.88 -28.95 14.69
C MET A 1 15.95 -27.52 14.21
N ARG A 2 16.82 -27.21 13.25
CA ARG A 2 17.03 -25.83 12.76
C ARG A 2 15.93 -25.51 11.77
N GLU A 3 14.95 -24.72 12.16
CA GLU A 3 13.99 -24.13 11.23
C GLU A 3 14.61 -22.88 10.62
N THR A 4 15.12 -23.03 9.41
CA THR A 4 15.54 -21.94 8.54
C THR A 4 14.34 -21.07 8.20
N GLY A 5 14.43 -19.78 8.56
CA GLY A 5 13.69 -18.62 8.07
C GLY A 5 12.37 -18.83 7.32
N LYS A 6 11.26 -18.41 7.94
CA LYS A 6 10.17 -17.76 7.18
C LYS A 6 10.36 -16.26 7.37
N ALA A 7 10.67 -15.57 6.28
CA ALA A 7 10.48 -14.13 6.22
C ALA A 7 9.07 -13.83 6.73
N ASP A 8 8.93 -12.73 7.46
CA ASP A 8 7.61 -12.30 7.90
C ASP A 8 6.69 -12.29 6.68
N ASP A 9 5.50 -12.84 6.86
CA ASP A 9 4.55 -12.97 5.78
C ASP A 9 3.52 -11.82 5.84
N ARG A 10 3.91 -10.69 6.45
CA ARG A 10 3.04 -9.51 6.56
C ARG A 10 2.69 -8.95 5.19
N SER A 11 3.50 -9.21 4.18
CA SER A 11 3.20 -8.88 2.78
C SER A 11 1.89 -9.47 2.26
N ARG A 12 1.39 -10.60 2.82
CA ARG A 12 0.08 -11.17 2.41
C ARG A 12 -1.12 -10.34 2.87
N TYR A 13 -0.91 -9.43 3.82
CA TYR A 13 -1.93 -8.54 4.35
C TYR A 13 -1.83 -7.14 3.76
N GLN A 14 -0.80 -6.82 2.97
CA GLN A 14 -0.58 -5.48 2.47
C GLN A 14 -1.34 -5.22 1.18
N CYS A 15 -1.95 -4.04 1.06
CA CYS A 15 -2.44 -3.55 -0.20
C CYS A 15 -1.30 -3.39 -1.22
N ARG A 16 -1.38 -4.04 -2.39
CA ARG A 16 -0.41 -3.90 -3.50
C ARG A 16 -0.28 -2.46 -4.01
N VAL A 17 -1.36 -1.67 -3.93
CA VAL A 17 -1.41 -0.29 -4.44
C VAL A 17 -0.84 0.74 -3.47
N CYS A 18 -0.95 0.55 -2.16
CA CYS A 18 -0.54 1.59 -1.21
C CYS A 18 0.21 1.08 0.01
N GLY A 19 0.33 -0.23 0.23
CA GLY A 19 1.08 -0.80 1.36
C GLY A 19 0.37 -0.76 2.70
N LEU A 20 -0.89 -0.29 2.77
CA LEU A 20 -1.68 -0.40 3.99
C LEU A 20 -1.75 -1.87 4.42
N ASP A 21 -1.46 -2.14 5.69
CA ASP A 21 -1.62 -3.47 6.29
C ASP A 21 -3.09 -3.71 6.66
N HIS A 22 -3.66 -4.80 6.15
CA HIS A 22 -5.04 -5.22 6.36
C HIS A 22 -5.20 -6.31 7.42
N TYR A 23 -4.14 -6.70 8.16
CA TYR A 23 -4.25 -7.75 9.18
C TYR A 23 -5.44 -7.51 10.13
N PRO A 24 -6.30 -8.52 10.36
CA PRO A 24 -6.14 -9.94 10.03
C PRO A 24 -6.65 -10.38 8.64
N ASP A 25 -7.17 -9.46 7.83
CA ASP A 25 -7.75 -9.75 6.52
C ASP A 25 -6.67 -9.87 5.44
N MET A 26 -6.73 -10.93 4.63
CA MET A 26 -5.82 -11.13 3.50
C MET A 26 -6.48 -10.61 2.22
N PRO A 27 -5.99 -9.50 1.62
CA PRO A 27 -6.59 -8.94 0.41
C PRO A 27 -6.75 -9.93 -0.76
N TRP A 28 -5.82 -10.89 -0.90
CA TRP A 28 -5.84 -11.97 -1.91
C TRP A 28 -5.85 -13.38 -1.30
N GLY A 29 -6.45 -13.53 -0.12
CA GLY A 29 -6.66 -14.83 0.51
C GLY A 29 -5.37 -15.57 0.88
N ALA A 30 -5.51 -16.78 1.43
CA ALA A 30 -4.39 -17.56 1.92
C ALA A 30 -3.42 -18.02 0.82
N ASN A 31 -3.90 -18.14 -0.42
CA ASN A 31 -3.09 -18.50 -1.58
C ASN A 31 -2.43 -17.30 -2.27
N GLY A 32 -2.72 -16.06 -1.83
CA GLY A 32 -2.20 -14.83 -2.41
C GLY A 32 -2.80 -14.49 -3.80
N LYS A 33 -3.86 -15.17 -4.21
CA LYS A 33 -4.50 -15.05 -5.53
C LYS A 33 -6.01 -14.81 -5.45
N ASP A 34 -6.70 -15.34 -4.44
CA ASP A 34 -8.15 -15.27 -4.33
C ASP A 34 -8.57 -13.92 -3.76
N PRO A 35 -9.10 -12.99 -4.57
CA PRO A 35 -9.41 -11.65 -4.09
C PRO A 35 -10.53 -11.68 -3.04
N SER A 36 -10.37 -10.83 -2.03
CA SER A 36 -11.39 -10.61 -1.00
C SER A 36 -12.50 -9.64 -1.42
N TYR A 37 -12.31 -8.89 -2.52
CA TYR A 37 -13.19 -7.80 -2.96
C TYR A 37 -13.38 -6.68 -1.93
N ILE A 38 -12.54 -6.62 -0.90
CA ILE A 38 -12.53 -5.53 0.07
C ILE A 38 -11.98 -4.28 -0.62
N ILE A 39 -12.58 -3.13 -0.31
CA ILE A 39 -12.09 -1.82 -0.75
C ILE A 39 -11.07 -1.32 0.27
N CYS A 40 -9.87 -0.99 -0.19
CA CYS A 40 -8.82 -0.45 0.66
C CYS A 40 -9.21 0.93 1.22
N GLY A 41 -9.35 1.08 2.54
CA GLY A 41 -9.69 2.35 3.19
C GLY A 41 -8.66 3.47 2.97
N CYS A 42 -7.42 3.14 2.59
CA CYS A 42 -6.41 4.11 2.22
C CYS A 42 -6.56 4.56 0.76
N CYS A 43 -6.16 3.76 -0.22
CA CYS A 43 -6.15 4.18 -1.63
C CYS A 43 -7.47 3.95 -2.39
N GLY A 44 -8.45 3.29 -1.79
CA GLY A 44 -9.75 3.00 -2.41
C GLY A 44 -9.72 1.92 -3.49
N ALA A 45 -8.65 1.12 -3.59
CA ALA A 45 -8.60 0.00 -4.55
C ALA A 45 -9.47 -1.16 -4.08
N GLU A 46 -10.30 -1.69 -4.97
CA GLU A 46 -11.01 -2.96 -4.76
C GLU A 46 -10.11 -4.14 -5.15
N PHE A 47 -9.84 -5.03 -4.21
CA PHE A 47 -8.95 -6.18 -4.43
C PHE A 47 -9.56 -7.19 -5.40
N GLY A 48 -8.82 -7.51 -6.46
CA GLY A 48 -9.25 -8.40 -7.55
C GLY A 48 -9.80 -7.69 -8.78
N TYR A 49 -9.88 -6.35 -8.76
CA TYR A 49 -10.37 -5.56 -9.89
C TYR A 49 -9.43 -4.40 -10.21
N ASP A 50 -9.11 -3.59 -9.20
CA ASP A 50 -8.37 -2.35 -9.36
C ASP A 50 -6.85 -2.50 -9.18
N ASP A 51 -6.38 -3.66 -8.72
CA ASP A 51 -4.98 -3.90 -8.34
C ASP A 51 -4.14 -4.61 -9.41
N GLU A 52 -4.73 -5.02 -10.54
CA GLU A 52 -3.98 -5.53 -11.70
C GLU A 52 -3.02 -4.45 -12.24
N ALA A 53 -3.47 -3.18 -12.22
CA ALA A 53 -2.72 -1.98 -12.60
C ALA A 53 -2.21 -1.21 -11.37
N HIS A 54 -1.74 -1.93 -10.35
CA HIS A 54 -1.40 -1.34 -9.04
C HIS A 54 -0.39 -0.20 -9.10
N GLU A 55 0.60 -0.25 -10.01
CA GLU A 55 1.57 0.84 -10.19
C GLU A 55 0.90 2.12 -10.72
N GLN A 56 0.06 2.01 -11.76
CA GLN A 56 -0.62 3.18 -12.32
C GLN A 56 -1.62 3.77 -11.32
N ARG A 57 -2.31 2.91 -10.57
CA ARG A 57 -3.24 3.35 -9.53
C ARG A 57 -2.52 4.01 -8.35
N ARG A 58 -1.35 3.49 -7.96
CA ARG A 58 -0.47 4.12 -6.97
C ARG A 58 -0.06 5.51 -7.44
N GLN A 59 0.41 5.62 -8.68
CA GLN A 59 0.81 6.90 -9.26
C GLN A 59 -0.35 7.90 -9.23
N HIS A 60 -1.56 7.48 -9.63
CA HIS A 60 -2.74 8.33 -9.56
C HIS A 60 -3.04 8.80 -8.13
N TRP A 61 -3.06 7.87 -7.18
CA TRP A 61 -3.32 8.16 -5.77
C TRP A 61 -2.30 9.16 -5.19
N ILE A 62 -1.02 9.03 -5.53
CA ILE A 62 0.01 9.94 -5.04
C ILE A 62 -0.04 11.30 -5.76
N GLU A 63 -0.06 11.31 -7.09
CA GLU A 63 0.09 12.55 -7.86
C GLU A 63 -1.19 13.37 -7.96
N LYS A 64 -2.34 12.70 -8.13
CA LYS A 64 -3.62 13.36 -8.42
C LYS A 64 -4.44 13.56 -7.16
N ASP A 65 -4.49 12.55 -6.30
CA ASP A 65 -5.28 12.61 -5.07
C ASP A 65 -4.48 13.12 -3.86
N ASN A 66 -3.17 13.37 -4.01
CA ASN A 66 -2.26 13.75 -2.92
C ASN A 66 -2.37 12.80 -1.72
N CYS A 67 -2.43 11.50 -2.02
CA CYS A 67 -2.57 10.42 -1.06
C CYS A 67 -3.81 10.53 -0.15
N LYS A 68 -4.91 11.11 -0.66
CA LYS A 68 -6.18 11.20 0.06
C LYS A 68 -6.68 9.80 0.44
N TRP A 69 -7.11 9.65 1.68
CA TRP A 69 -7.71 8.41 2.18
C TRP A 69 -9.15 8.26 1.66
N SER A 70 -9.49 7.07 1.16
CA SER A 70 -10.84 6.70 0.76
C SER A 70 -11.81 6.67 1.95
N SER A 71 -11.33 6.21 3.10
CA SER A 71 -11.98 6.27 4.40
C SER A 71 -11.21 7.22 5.33
N PRO A 72 -11.47 8.54 5.31
CA PRO A 72 -10.72 9.51 6.11
C PRO A 72 -10.74 9.22 7.63
N LYS A 73 -11.81 8.60 8.12
CA LYS A 73 -11.97 8.20 9.53
C LYS A 73 -11.01 7.09 9.99
N GLU A 74 -10.44 6.34 9.04
CA GLU A 74 -9.52 5.21 9.30
C GLU A 74 -8.05 5.64 9.24
N ARG A 75 -7.77 6.89 8.81
CA ARG A 75 -6.40 7.41 8.71
C ARG A 75 -5.77 7.59 10.10
N PRO A 76 -4.62 6.95 10.39
CA PRO A 76 -3.88 7.20 11.62
C PRO A 76 -3.44 8.66 11.75
N LEU A 77 -3.34 9.16 12.98
CA LEU A 77 -2.91 10.54 13.25
C LEU A 77 -1.44 10.76 12.84
N ASP A 78 -0.60 9.79 13.16
CA ASP A 78 0.83 9.69 12.88
C ASP A 78 1.12 8.98 11.54
N TRP A 79 0.15 8.99 10.62
CA TRP A 79 0.30 8.32 9.33
C TRP A 79 1.47 8.87 8.52
N ASP A 80 2.45 8.00 8.29
CA ASP A 80 3.61 8.21 7.44
C ASP A 80 3.38 7.57 6.07
N MET A 81 3.20 8.42 5.06
CA MET A 81 2.99 7.99 3.68
C MET A 81 4.22 7.25 3.13
N VAL A 82 5.42 7.73 3.43
CA VAL A 82 6.69 7.20 2.90
C VAL A 82 6.93 5.79 3.39
N SER A 83 6.82 5.58 4.71
CA SER A 83 6.96 4.26 5.31
C SER A 83 5.92 3.29 4.76
N GLN A 84 4.68 3.74 4.59
CA GLN A 84 3.62 2.92 4.03
C GLN A 84 3.92 2.49 2.58
N VAL A 85 4.31 3.40 1.68
CA VAL A 85 4.65 3.02 0.29
C VAL A 85 5.88 2.11 0.23
N ARG A 86 6.92 2.41 1.01
CA ARG A 86 8.13 1.56 1.05
C ARG A 86 7.90 0.19 1.66
N SER A 87 6.85 0.00 2.45
CA SER A 87 6.50 -1.29 3.04
C SER A 87 6.05 -2.33 2.01
N ILE A 88 5.67 -1.89 0.81
CA ILE A 88 5.11 -2.76 -0.22
C ILE A 88 6.09 -3.83 -0.62
N ALA A 89 5.58 -5.05 -0.75
CA ALA A 89 6.39 -6.20 -1.12
C ALA A 89 7.14 -5.95 -2.44
N PRO A 90 8.41 -6.36 -2.57
CA PRO A 90 9.23 -6.10 -3.75
C PRO A 90 8.58 -6.50 -5.09
N ALA A 91 7.73 -7.53 -5.10
CA ALA A 91 7.02 -7.99 -6.28
C ALA A 91 5.94 -7.02 -6.82
N PHE A 92 5.57 -5.98 -6.05
CA PHE A 92 4.51 -5.02 -6.39
C PHE A 92 4.99 -3.55 -6.32
N ARG A 93 6.31 -3.33 -6.20
CA ARG A 93 6.89 -1.98 -6.21
C ARG A 93 7.01 -1.49 -7.65
N GLY A 94 6.65 -0.24 -7.87
CA GLY A 94 6.83 0.43 -9.16
C GLY A 94 8.20 1.08 -9.29
N VAL A 95 8.68 1.21 -10.53
CA VAL A 95 9.97 1.86 -10.82
C VAL A 95 9.99 3.35 -10.45
N MET A 96 8.81 3.97 -10.33
CA MET A 96 8.66 5.39 -10.01
C MET A 96 8.41 5.66 -8.51
N ASP A 97 8.30 4.63 -7.66
CA ASP A 97 7.85 4.78 -6.27
C ASP A 97 8.68 5.81 -5.48
N GLU A 98 10.01 5.77 -5.60
CA GLU A 98 10.91 6.71 -4.91
C GLU A 98 10.81 8.14 -5.45
N GLN A 99 10.57 8.31 -6.76
CA GLN A 99 10.33 9.64 -7.34
C GLN A 99 8.99 10.22 -6.86
N LEU A 100 7.94 9.39 -6.82
CA LEU A 100 6.63 9.77 -6.31
C LEU A 100 6.68 10.18 -4.83
N ILE A 101 7.45 9.45 -4.03
CA ILE A 101 7.73 9.80 -2.64
C ILE A 101 8.40 11.17 -2.55
N ALA A 102 9.46 11.41 -3.32
CA ALA A 102 10.17 12.68 -3.31
C ALA A 102 9.26 13.86 -3.69
N ASP A 103 8.44 13.68 -4.73
CA ASP A 103 7.49 14.69 -5.20
C ASP A 103 6.40 14.99 -4.15
N TYR A 104 5.91 13.96 -3.46
CA TYR A 104 4.95 14.13 -2.37
C TYR A 104 5.56 14.90 -1.19
N LEU A 105 6.78 14.55 -0.76
CA LEU A 105 7.46 15.23 0.34
C LEU A 105 7.73 16.70 0.02
N ALA A 106 8.10 17.01 -1.22
CA ALA A 106 8.27 18.38 -1.69
C ALA A 106 6.98 19.20 -1.58
N LYS A 107 5.80 18.58 -1.78
CA LYS A 107 4.48 19.22 -1.65
C LYS A 107 3.97 19.23 -0.20
N ASN A 108 4.42 18.30 0.65
CA ASN A 108 3.92 18.07 2.01
C ASN A 108 5.09 18.10 3.03
N PRO A 109 5.73 19.26 3.27
CA PRO A 109 6.97 19.35 4.05
C PRO A 109 6.84 18.93 5.52
N LYS A 110 5.63 18.88 6.08
CA LYS A 110 5.37 18.41 7.45
C LYS A 110 5.52 16.89 7.64
N GLN A 111 5.62 16.12 6.56
CA GLN A 111 5.92 14.69 6.57
C GLN A 111 7.45 14.40 6.46
N ASN A 112 8.29 15.44 6.44
CA ASN A 112 9.75 15.33 6.26
C ASN A 112 10.55 15.43 7.58
N THR A 113 9.87 15.41 8.73
CA THR A 113 10.42 15.65 10.08
C THR A 113 9.88 14.61 11.04
#